data_AF-A0A146FFB1-F1
#
_entry.id   AF-A0A146FFB1-F1
#
_cell.length_a   1.000
_cell.length_b   1.000
_cell.length_c   1.000
_cell.angle_alpha   90.00
_cell.angle_beta   90.00
_cell.angle_gamma   90.00
#
_symmetry.space_group_name_H-M   'P 1'
#
loop_
_entity.id
_entity.type
_entity.pdbx_description
1 polymer ?
#
loop_
_entity_poly.entity_id
_entity_poly.type
_entity_poly.pdbx_seq_one_letter_code
_entity_poly.pdbx_strand_id
1 'polypeptide(L)'
;MKESGLDSRKDKIERVKGLVEPVEKTSPAEAQALGCVLDPLALSWVRPACYNKELTEEPLAVRNWTWTTDPWGKRHLSKSEVLDGDWEYVYVDHWYHVTHCAFLWRRMERAFHAGNLSVLDSYTAAYDHIEHCGDRLVANTGEEVVGVPAIFKYLSCRPGSLGQEPPAYWIYEGEVQYNTKKQEGLYADHMKREEE
;
A
#
# COMPACT_ATOMS: atom_id res chain seq x y z
N MET A 1 -1.62 -13.43 -42.64
CA MET A 1 -0.87 -14.08 -41.52
C MET A 1 -0.93 -13.20 -40.28
N LYS A 2 -1.98 -13.32 -39.45
CA LYS A 2 -2.11 -12.55 -38.18
C LYS A 2 -2.86 -13.33 -37.07
N GLU A 3 -2.96 -14.66 -37.18
CA GLU A 3 -3.74 -15.49 -36.26
C GLU A 3 -2.91 -16.17 -35.16
N SER A 4 -1.59 -16.33 -35.32
CA SER A 4 -0.73 -17.09 -34.39
C SER A 4 -0.43 -16.39 -33.06
N GLY A 5 -0.64 -15.07 -32.97
CA GLY A 5 -0.30 -14.28 -31.77
C GLY A 5 -1.43 -14.10 -30.76
N LEU A 6 -2.66 -14.47 -31.12
CA LEU A 6 -3.83 -14.40 -30.22
C LEU A 6 -4.00 -15.73 -29.45
N ASP A 7 -3.67 -16.84 -30.12
CA ASP A 7 -3.70 -18.20 -29.58
C ASP A 7 -2.68 -18.38 -28.43
N SER A 8 -1.43 -17.95 -28.66
CA SER A 8 -0.37 -17.97 -27.62
C SER A 8 -0.67 -17.08 -26.41
N ARG A 9 -1.44 -16.00 -26.59
CA ARG A 9 -1.88 -15.15 -25.47
C ARG A 9 -3.01 -15.79 -24.67
N LYS A 10 -3.96 -16.45 -25.34
CA LYS A 10 -5.00 -17.24 -24.68
C LYS A 10 -4.38 -18.41 -23.90
N ASP A 11 -3.44 -19.14 -24.48
CA ASP A 11 -2.73 -20.24 -23.82
C ASP A 11 -1.97 -19.82 -22.56
N LYS A 12 -1.35 -18.63 -22.58
CA LYS A 12 -0.71 -18.06 -21.39
C LYS A 12 -1.73 -17.66 -20.32
N ILE A 13 -2.85 -17.07 -20.71
CA ILE A 13 -3.93 -16.69 -19.79
C ILE A 13 -4.57 -17.96 -19.19
N GLU A 14 -4.79 -19.01 -19.96
CA GLU A 14 -5.36 -20.27 -19.49
C GLU A 14 -4.39 -21.04 -18.57
N ARG A 15 -3.09 -21.02 -18.86
CA ARG A 15 -2.06 -21.57 -17.96
C ARG A 15 -1.99 -20.81 -16.63
N VAL A 16 -2.18 -19.50 -16.64
CA VAL A 16 -2.24 -18.69 -15.39
C VAL A 16 -3.53 -18.99 -14.63
N LYS A 17 -4.67 -19.17 -15.31
CA LYS A 17 -5.93 -19.59 -14.69
C LYS A 17 -5.85 -20.98 -14.05
N GLY A 18 -5.09 -21.91 -14.63
CA GLY A 18 -4.87 -23.25 -14.08
C GLY A 18 -3.88 -23.31 -12.90
N LEU A 19 -3.19 -22.22 -12.59
CA LEU A 19 -2.27 -22.11 -11.43
C LEU A 19 -2.90 -21.43 -10.22
N VAL A 20 -4.12 -20.89 -10.38
CA VAL A 20 -4.87 -20.24 -9.31
C VAL A 20 -6.13 -21.06 -9.10
N GLU A 21 -6.08 -21.98 -8.15
CA GLU A 21 -7.33 -22.56 -7.65
C GLU A 21 -8.24 -21.42 -7.20
N PRO A 22 -9.54 -21.44 -7.57
CA PRO A 22 -10.47 -20.44 -7.08
C PRO A 22 -10.42 -20.46 -5.56
N VAL A 23 -10.11 -19.32 -4.95
CA VAL A 23 -10.19 -19.16 -3.50
C VAL A 23 -11.67 -19.27 -3.14
N GLU A 24 -12.12 -20.50 -2.90
CA GLU A 24 -13.37 -20.74 -2.18
C GLU A 24 -13.28 -19.92 -0.88
N LYS A 25 -14.35 -19.20 -0.56
CA LYS A 25 -14.43 -18.50 0.73
C LYS A 25 -14.30 -19.55 1.83
N THR A 26 -13.11 -19.64 2.40
CA THR A 26 -12.82 -20.48 3.55
C THR A 26 -13.30 -19.75 4.80
N SER A 27 -14.01 -20.45 5.66
CA SER A 27 -14.42 -19.92 6.96
C SER A 27 -13.20 -19.62 7.84
N PRO A 28 -13.32 -18.76 8.88
CA PRO A 28 -12.24 -18.57 9.86
C PRO A 28 -11.73 -19.90 10.44
N ALA A 29 -12.63 -20.85 10.71
CA ALA A 29 -12.30 -22.18 11.19
C ALA A 29 -11.44 -22.98 10.20
N GLU A 30 -11.76 -22.93 8.90
CA GLU A 30 -10.96 -23.59 7.86
C GLU A 30 -9.61 -22.90 7.67
N ALA A 31 -9.56 -21.56 7.69
CA ALA A 31 -8.32 -20.80 7.61
C ALA A 31 -7.39 -21.15 8.79
N GLN A 32 -7.92 -21.25 10.00
CA GLN A 32 -7.19 -21.70 11.19
C GLN A 32 -6.70 -23.15 11.02
N ALA A 33 -7.55 -24.06 10.52
CA ALA A 33 -7.19 -25.46 10.26
C ALA A 33 -6.06 -25.59 9.22
N LEU A 34 -5.98 -24.66 8.26
CA LEU A 34 -4.91 -24.55 7.27
C LEU A 34 -3.66 -23.83 7.80
N GLY A 35 -3.67 -23.38 9.06
CA GLY A 35 -2.56 -22.67 9.69
C GLY A 35 -2.37 -21.23 9.20
N CYS A 36 -3.41 -20.63 8.62
CA CYS A 36 -3.40 -19.20 8.29
C CYS A 36 -3.36 -18.35 9.58
N VAL A 37 -2.82 -17.15 9.44
CA VAL A 37 -2.73 -16.15 10.51
C VAL A 37 -3.63 -14.98 10.14
N LEU A 38 -4.46 -14.54 11.07
CA LEU A 38 -5.24 -13.32 10.90
C LEU A 38 -4.31 -12.11 11.02
N ASP A 39 -4.19 -11.35 9.94
CA ASP A 39 -3.57 -10.04 9.99
C ASP A 39 -4.63 -8.99 10.31
N PRO A 40 -4.62 -8.39 11.52
CA PRO A 40 -5.63 -7.43 11.90
C PRO A 40 -5.60 -6.19 11.01
N LEU A 41 -4.42 -5.71 10.57
CA LEU A 41 -4.33 -4.51 9.76
C LEU A 41 -4.78 -4.78 8.31
N ALA A 42 -4.49 -5.96 7.76
CA ALA A 42 -5.03 -6.39 6.47
C ALA A 42 -6.52 -6.79 6.54
N LEU A 43 -7.04 -7.06 7.73
CA LEU A 43 -8.36 -7.68 7.98
C LEU A 43 -8.57 -8.96 7.15
N SER A 44 -7.52 -9.78 7.03
CA SER A 44 -7.56 -11.00 6.24
C SER A 44 -6.76 -12.14 6.87
N TRP A 45 -7.28 -13.36 6.71
CA TRP A 45 -6.55 -14.58 7.02
C TRP A 45 -5.54 -14.86 5.92
N VAL A 46 -4.26 -14.80 6.24
CA VAL A 46 -3.17 -14.96 5.27
C VAL A 46 -2.30 -16.17 5.61
N ARG A 47 -1.65 -16.74 4.60
CA ARG A 47 -0.65 -17.79 4.83
C ARG A 47 0.50 -17.23 5.71
N PRO A 48 1.15 -18.06 6.53
CA PRO A 48 2.28 -17.61 7.34
C PRO A 48 3.39 -16.91 6.54
N ALA A 49 3.65 -17.34 5.30
CA ALA A 49 4.64 -16.73 4.41
C ALA A 49 4.26 -15.31 3.93
N CYS A 50 2.98 -14.95 3.95
CA CYS A 50 2.47 -13.63 3.59
C CYS A 50 2.37 -12.70 4.81
N TYR A 51 2.41 -13.25 6.03
CA TYR A 51 2.32 -12.46 7.26
C TYR A 51 3.68 -11.87 7.62
N ASN A 52 3.75 -10.55 7.75
CA ASN A 52 4.94 -9.84 8.22
C ASN A 52 4.60 -9.11 9.52
N LYS A 53 4.98 -9.72 10.64
CA LYS A 53 4.63 -9.25 11.98
C LYS A 53 5.10 -7.82 12.21
N GLU A 54 6.33 -7.49 11.86
CA GLU A 54 6.91 -6.18 12.09
C GLU A 54 6.19 -5.09 11.31
N LEU A 55 5.84 -5.36 10.04
CA LEU A 55 5.10 -4.44 9.19
C LEU A 55 3.68 -4.18 9.70
N THR A 56 3.07 -5.17 10.35
CA THR A 56 1.72 -5.09 10.91
C THR A 56 1.71 -4.43 12.29
N GLU A 57 2.65 -4.76 13.16
CA GLU A 57 2.69 -4.24 14.53
C GLU A 57 3.10 -2.77 14.62
N GLU A 58 3.98 -2.29 13.73
CA GLU A 58 4.43 -0.90 13.74
C GLU A 58 3.25 0.09 13.62
N PRO A 59 2.37 0.04 12.60
CA PRO A 59 1.21 0.93 12.54
C PRO A 59 0.20 0.67 13.66
N LEU A 60 0.07 -0.57 14.12
CA LEU A 60 -0.82 -0.91 15.23
C LEU A 60 -0.37 -0.31 16.57
N ALA A 61 0.91 -0.02 16.73
CA ALA A 61 1.46 0.61 17.93
C ALA A 61 1.32 2.15 17.95
N VAL A 62 1.02 2.79 16.81
CA VAL A 62 0.93 4.26 16.70
C VAL A 62 -0.21 4.83 17.53
N ARG A 63 -1.30 4.08 17.71
CA ARG A 63 -2.47 4.51 18.48
C ARG A 63 -3.30 3.33 18.97
N ASN A 64 -4.22 3.64 19.88
CA ASN A 64 -5.29 2.71 20.22
C ASN A 64 -6.29 2.66 19.06
N TRP A 65 -6.37 1.49 18.43
CA TRP A 65 -7.31 1.20 17.36
C TRP A 65 -8.61 0.65 17.92
N THR A 66 -9.72 1.02 17.29
CA THR A 66 -11.05 0.67 17.72
C THR A 66 -11.79 0.05 16.56
N TRP A 67 -12.37 -1.13 16.80
CA TRP A 67 -13.29 -1.79 15.91
C TRP A 67 -14.68 -1.79 16.54
N THR A 68 -15.72 -1.73 15.72
CA THR A 68 -17.10 -1.80 16.20
C THR A 68 -17.94 -2.76 15.37
N THR A 69 -19.01 -3.28 15.98
CA THR A 69 -20.03 -4.09 15.27
C THR A 69 -21.09 -3.24 14.58
N ASP A 70 -21.05 -1.93 14.77
CA ASP A 70 -22.00 -0.98 14.21
C ASP A 70 -21.30 0.26 13.61
N PRO A 71 -21.88 0.89 12.58
CA PRO A 71 -21.29 2.05 11.92
C PRO A 71 -21.34 3.33 12.75
N TRP A 72 -22.09 3.37 13.87
CA TRP A 72 -22.18 4.53 14.75
C TRP A 72 -21.08 4.55 15.82
N GLY A 73 -20.23 3.51 15.86
CA GLY A 73 -19.11 3.43 16.79
C GLY A 73 -19.53 3.20 18.24
N LYS A 74 -20.69 2.57 18.50
CA LYS A 74 -21.25 2.43 19.86
C LYS A 74 -20.90 1.11 20.55
N ARG A 75 -20.71 0.04 19.78
CA ARG A 75 -20.46 -1.32 20.24
C ARG A 75 -19.04 -1.72 19.88
N HIS A 76 -18.12 -1.38 20.77
CA HIS A 76 -16.71 -1.66 20.62
C HIS A 76 -16.39 -3.16 20.72
N LEU A 77 -15.42 -3.58 19.92
CA LEU A 77 -14.76 -4.87 20.01
C LEU A 77 -13.36 -4.65 20.58
N SER A 78 -12.95 -5.54 21.49
CA SER A 78 -11.56 -5.67 21.91
C SER A 78 -10.70 -6.21 20.77
N LYS A 79 -9.39 -5.98 20.86
CA LYS A 79 -8.43 -6.55 19.91
C LYS A 79 -8.49 -8.09 19.90
N SER A 80 -8.69 -8.73 21.05
CA SER A 80 -8.86 -10.18 21.14
C SER A 80 -10.10 -10.65 20.38
N GLU A 81 -11.24 -9.96 20.54
CA GLU A 81 -12.46 -10.33 19.81
C GLU A 81 -12.27 -10.21 18.30
N VAL A 82 -11.57 -9.17 17.83
CA VAL A 82 -11.22 -9.05 16.40
C VAL A 82 -10.29 -10.18 15.95
N LEU A 83 -9.31 -10.53 16.79
CA LEU A 83 -8.32 -11.58 16.48
C LEU A 83 -8.87 -13.01 16.57
N ASP A 84 -9.97 -13.23 17.29
CA ASP A 84 -10.73 -14.49 17.21
C ASP A 84 -11.24 -14.74 15.79
N GLY A 85 -11.41 -13.65 15.02
CA GLY A 85 -11.53 -13.66 13.57
C GLY A 85 -12.81 -14.28 13.02
N ASP A 86 -13.79 -14.51 13.88
CA ASP A 86 -15.13 -15.00 13.54
C ASP A 86 -16.08 -13.85 13.15
N TRP A 87 -15.63 -13.01 12.20
CA TRP A 87 -16.37 -11.83 11.74
C TRP A 87 -16.38 -11.76 10.21
N GLU A 88 -17.56 -11.55 9.62
CA GLU A 88 -17.66 -11.26 8.18
C GLU A 88 -17.14 -9.86 7.84
N TYR A 89 -17.42 -8.89 8.71
CA TYR A 89 -16.89 -7.54 8.64
C TYR A 89 -16.94 -6.87 10.01
N VAL A 90 -16.13 -5.83 10.14
CA VAL A 90 -16.09 -4.93 11.31
C VAL A 90 -16.07 -3.49 10.80
N TYR A 91 -16.58 -2.57 11.60
CA TYR A 91 -16.48 -1.14 11.31
C TYR A 91 -15.22 -0.58 11.97
N VAL A 92 -14.56 0.31 11.26
CA VAL A 92 -13.33 0.99 11.70
C VAL A 92 -13.46 2.48 11.44
N ASP A 93 -12.64 3.29 12.11
CA ASP A 93 -12.58 4.71 11.81
C ASP A 93 -11.79 5.00 10.53
N HIS A 94 -11.88 6.24 10.05
CA HIS A 94 -11.22 6.66 8.81
C HIS A 94 -9.69 6.56 8.89
N TRP A 95 -9.10 6.86 10.04
CA TRP A 95 -7.66 6.74 10.24
C TRP A 95 -7.18 5.30 10.09
N TYR A 96 -7.95 4.33 10.58
CA TYR A 96 -7.65 2.92 10.41
C TYR A 96 -7.68 2.55 8.93
N HIS A 97 -8.72 2.99 8.22
CA HIS A 97 -8.88 2.71 6.80
C HIS A 97 -7.74 3.29 5.96
N VAL A 98 -7.31 4.53 6.21
CA VAL A 98 -6.15 5.14 5.52
C VAL A 98 -4.85 4.43 5.91
N THR A 99 -4.69 4.02 7.17
CA THR A 99 -3.51 3.26 7.63
C THR A 99 -3.45 1.89 6.99
N HIS A 100 -4.58 1.20 6.85
CA HIS A 100 -4.72 -0.05 6.10
C HIS A 100 -4.28 0.15 4.64
N CYS A 101 -4.75 1.20 3.97
CA CYS A 101 -4.36 1.51 2.59
C CYS A 101 -2.83 1.70 2.46
N ALA A 102 -2.24 2.55 3.31
CA ALA A 102 -0.80 2.77 3.32
C ALA A 102 0.00 1.48 3.62
N PHE A 103 -0.51 0.66 4.54
CA PHE A 103 0.07 -0.63 4.88
C PHE A 103 0.09 -1.61 3.71
N LEU A 104 -1.01 -1.74 2.96
CA LEU A 104 -1.07 -2.62 1.78
C LEU A 104 -0.08 -2.16 0.70
N TRP A 105 0.07 -0.85 0.48
CA TRP A 105 1.10 -0.31 -0.39
C TRP A 105 2.53 -0.68 0.07
N ARG A 106 2.82 -0.58 1.38
CA ARG A 106 4.13 -1.00 1.94
C ARG A 106 4.36 -2.51 1.82
N ARG A 107 3.31 -3.33 1.99
CA ARG A 107 3.39 -4.78 1.79
C ARG A 107 3.76 -5.12 0.34
N MET A 108 3.11 -4.45 -0.61
CA MET A 108 3.38 -4.59 -2.04
C MET A 108 4.82 -4.15 -2.40
N GLU A 109 5.24 -2.98 -1.93
CA GLU A 109 6.60 -2.46 -2.12
C GLU A 109 7.66 -3.45 -1.64
N ARG A 110 7.51 -4.01 -0.43
CA ARG A 110 8.46 -4.97 0.13
C ARG A 110 8.59 -6.24 -0.70
N ALA A 111 7.50 -6.75 -1.25
CA ALA A 111 7.54 -7.92 -2.11
C ALA A 111 8.27 -7.64 -3.44
N PHE A 112 8.07 -6.46 -4.01
CA PHE A 112 8.82 -6.01 -5.18
C PHE A 112 10.30 -5.83 -4.88
N HIS A 113 10.63 -5.18 -3.76
CA HIS A 113 12.02 -4.97 -3.33
C HIS A 113 12.75 -6.29 -3.08
N ALA A 114 12.07 -7.25 -2.44
CA ALA A 114 12.62 -8.59 -2.20
C ALA A 114 12.68 -9.47 -3.47
N GLY A 115 12.10 -9.04 -4.58
CA GLY A 115 11.96 -9.86 -5.79
C GLY A 115 11.13 -11.13 -5.57
N ASN A 116 10.26 -11.15 -4.56
CA ASN A 116 9.52 -12.33 -4.15
C ASN A 116 8.02 -12.03 -4.05
N LEU A 117 7.31 -12.23 -5.16
CA LEU A 117 5.85 -12.02 -5.20
C LEU A 117 5.06 -13.10 -4.47
N SER A 118 5.67 -14.23 -4.08
CA SER A 118 4.96 -15.32 -3.39
C SER A 118 4.49 -14.95 -1.98
N VAL A 119 5.02 -13.86 -1.42
CA VAL A 119 4.64 -13.29 -0.13
C VAL A 119 3.47 -12.30 -0.23
N LEU A 120 2.98 -12.01 -1.44
CA LEU A 120 1.76 -11.23 -1.64
C LEU A 120 0.55 -12.16 -1.69
N ASP A 121 -0.44 -11.87 -0.86
CA ASP A 121 -1.76 -12.47 -0.94
C ASP A 121 -2.57 -11.87 -2.11
N SER A 122 -3.57 -12.62 -2.59
CA SER A 122 -4.40 -12.22 -3.74
C SER A 122 -5.22 -10.96 -3.49
N TYR A 123 -5.52 -10.65 -2.23
CA TYR A 123 -6.27 -9.47 -1.83
C TYR A 123 -5.40 -8.20 -1.94
N THR A 124 -4.17 -8.24 -1.42
CA THR A 124 -3.19 -7.16 -1.57
C THR A 124 -2.77 -6.99 -3.02
N ALA A 125 -2.65 -8.08 -3.79
CA ALA A 125 -2.25 -8.03 -5.20
C ALA A 125 -3.41 -7.66 -6.15
N ALA A 126 -4.64 -7.52 -5.64
CA ALA A 126 -5.80 -7.18 -6.47
C ALA A 126 -5.71 -5.72 -6.95
N TYR A 127 -5.72 -5.54 -8.27
CA TYR A 127 -5.58 -4.22 -8.91
C TYR A 127 -6.63 -3.23 -8.40
N ASP A 128 -7.91 -3.61 -8.45
CA ASP A 128 -9.03 -2.75 -8.02
C ASP A 128 -8.91 -2.35 -6.53
N HIS A 129 -8.29 -3.19 -5.71
CA HIS A 129 -8.07 -2.87 -4.30
C HIS A 129 -6.98 -1.81 -4.15
N ILE A 130 -5.83 -2.02 -4.79
CA ILE A 130 -4.72 -1.07 -4.71
C ILE A 130 -5.09 0.29 -5.32
N GLU A 131 -5.91 0.31 -6.36
CA GLU A 131 -6.48 1.54 -6.93
C GLU A 131 -7.36 2.27 -5.91
N HIS A 132 -8.32 1.59 -5.26
CA HIS A 132 -9.11 2.16 -4.16
C HIS A 132 -8.20 2.68 -3.03
N CYS A 133 -7.16 1.94 -2.65
CA CYS A 133 -6.21 2.39 -1.63
C CYS A 133 -5.53 3.72 -2.03
N GLY A 134 -5.10 3.82 -3.29
CA GLY A 134 -4.53 5.06 -3.84
C GLY A 134 -5.51 6.23 -3.75
N ASP A 135 -6.75 6.03 -4.18
CA ASP A 135 -7.79 7.07 -4.12
C ASP A 135 -8.07 7.53 -2.69
N ARG A 136 -8.10 6.60 -1.72
CA ARG A 136 -8.33 6.94 -0.30
C ARG A 136 -7.19 7.70 0.34
N LEU A 137 -5.95 7.40 -0.07
CA LEU A 137 -4.77 8.14 0.38
C LEU A 137 -4.79 9.59 -0.15
N VAL A 138 -5.19 9.79 -1.41
CA VAL A 138 -5.30 11.12 -2.02
C VAL A 138 -6.48 11.92 -1.46
N ALA A 139 -7.64 11.27 -1.26
CA ALA A 139 -8.85 11.95 -0.78
C ALA A 139 -8.71 12.54 0.64
N ASN A 140 -7.69 12.13 1.40
CA ASN A 140 -7.45 12.58 2.77
C ASN A 140 -6.59 13.84 2.88
N THR A 141 -6.17 14.46 1.76
CA THR A 141 -5.28 15.63 1.80
C THR A 141 -5.96 16.90 2.28
N GLY A 142 -7.27 17.08 2.04
CA GLY A 142 -8.15 18.12 2.62
C GLY A 142 -7.76 19.60 2.40
N GLU A 143 -6.51 19.86 2.08
CA GLU A 143 -5.87 21.16 1.92
C GLU A 143 -5.34 21.28 0.51
N GLU A 144 -5.75 22.35 -0.17
CA GLU A 144 -5.16 22.78 -1.43
C GLU A 144 -3.83 23.49 -1.12
N VAL A 145 -2.78 22.71 -0.82
CA VAL A 145 -1.45 23.25 -0.52
C VAL A 145 -0.74 23.59 -1.83
N VAL A 146 -0.48 24.89 -2.06
CA VAL A 146 0.34 25.38 -3.19
C VAL A 146 1.80 25.55 -2.78
N GLY A 147 2.72 25.40 -3.73
CA GLY A 147 4.16 25.61 -3.50
C GLY A 147 4.92 24.41 -2.91
N VAL A 148 4.33 23.21 -2.94
CA VAL A 148 5.05 21.96 -2.65
C VAL A 148 6.01 21.66 -3.81
N PRO A 149 7.34 21.56 -3.59
CA PRO A 149 8.29 21.32 -4.66
C PRO A 149 8.11 19.93 -5.28
N ALA A 150 8.00 19.87 -6.60
CA ALA A 150 8.13 18.64 -7.37
C ALA A 150 9.37 18.73 -8.27
N ILE A 151 10.32 17.80 -8.09
CA ILE A 151 11.56 17.77 -8.87
C ILE A 151 11.39 16.80 -10.05
N PHE A 152 11.63 17.29 -11.26
CA PHE A 152 11.67 16.44 -12.45
C PHE A 152 12.86 15.48 -12.38
N LYS A 153 12.60 14.17 -12.53
CA LYS A 153 13.60 13.11 -12.57
C LYS A 153 13.75 12.63 -14.02
N TYR A 154 14.98 12.66 -14.57
CA TYR A 154 15.28 12.17 -15.93
C TYR A 154 15.77 10.71 -15.86
N LEU A 155 14.83 9.79 -15.64
CA LEU A 155 15.11 8.36 -15.70
C LEU A 155 15.60 8.00 -17.11
N SER A 156 16.60 7.14 -17.23
CA SER A 156 17.02 6.66 -18.56
C SER A 156 15.84 5.97 -19.25
N CYS A 157 15.56 6.28 -20.53
CA CYS A 157 14.52 5.62 -21.33
C CYS A 157 14.84 4.15 -21.69
N ARG A 158 15.64 3.48 -20.86
CA ARG A 158 15.96 2.04 -20.94
C ARG A 158 15.11 1.29 -19.91
N PRO A 159 14.88 -0.02 -20.07
CA PRO A 159 14.23 -0.82 -19.03
C PRO A 159 14.89 -0.57 -17.68
N GLY A 160 14.13 -0.06 -16.72
CA GLY A 160 14.63 0.23 -15.38
C GLY A 160 15.12 -1.05 -14.71
N SER A 161 16.19 -0.95 -13.93
CA SER A 161 16.50 -1.94 -12.90
C SER A 161 15.81 -1.54 -11.61
N LEU A 162 15.42 -2.52 -10.79
CA LEU A 162 15.09 -2.27 -9.38
C LEU A 162 16.38 -1.71 -8.74
N GLY A 163 16.43 -0.40 -8.52
CA GLY A 163 17.64 0.31 -8.12
C GLY A 163 17.39 1.20 -6.90
N GLN A 164 18.45 1.52 -6.18
CA GLN A 164 18.43 2.53 -5.12
C GLN A 164 18.12 3.91 -5.71
N GLU A 165 17.31 4.70 -5.00
CA GLU A 165 17.14 6.11 -5.35
C GLU A 165 18.53 6.78 -5.43
N PRO A 166 18.78 7.67 -6.41
CA PRO A 166 19.93 8.56 -6.35
C PRO A 166 19.88 9.34 -5.02
N PRO A 167 21.02 9.67 -4.37
CA PRO A 167 21.06 10.15 -3.00
C PRO A 167 20.11 11.34 -2.76
N ALA A 168 18.97 11.06 -2.13
CA ALA A 168 17.87 11.99 -1.87
C ALA A 168 18.11 12.85 -0.61
N TYR A 169 19.35 13.27 -0.37
CA TYR A 169 19.75 13.99 0.85
C TYR A 169 19.18 15.42 0.98
N TRP A 170 18.39 15.89 0.02
CA TRP A 170 17.81 17.25 0.03
C TRP A 170 16.29 17.28 0.24
N ILE A 171 15.63 16.11 0.35
CA ILE A 171 14.15 16.00 0.36
C ILE A 171 13.61 15.66 1.77
N TYR A 172 14.48 15.38 2.74
CA TYR A 172 14.03 15.05 4.11
C TYR A 172 13.34 16.22 4.84
N GLU A 173 13.37 17.43 4.27
CA GLU A 173 12.55 18.58 4.67
C GLU A 173 11.59 19.04 3.54
N GLY A 174 11.22 18.16 2.61
CA GLY A 174 10.42 18.48 1.41
C GLY A 174 8.93 18.74 1.63
N GLU A 175 8.40 18.49 2.84
CA GLU A 175 7.11 19.02 3.31
C GLU A 175 7.27 20.32 4.12
N VAL A 176 8.48 20.88 4.22
CA VAL A 176 8.60 22.27 4.68
C VAL A 176 7.96 23.12 3.60
N GLN A 177 6.72 23.56 3.85
CA GLN A 177 6.14 24.69 3.13
C GLN A 177 7.25 25.72 2.96
N TYR A 178 7.59 26.09 1.73
CA TYR A 178 8.46 27.25 1.52
C TYR A 178 7.73 28.44 2.11
N ASN A 179 7.99 28.75 3.39
CA ASN A 179 7.55 29.99 3.99
C ASN A 179 8.31 31.07 3.24
N THR A 180 7.64 31.69 2.27
CA THR A 180 8.13 32.70 1.34
C THR A 180 8.69 33.96 2.02
N LYS A 181 8.78 33.96 3.36
CA LYS A 181 9.32 35.06 4.18
C LYS A 181 10.64 34.77 4.89
N LYS A 182 11.28 33.59 4.74
CA LYS A 182 12.46 33.26 5.57
C LYS A 182 13.69 32.66 4.88
N GLN A 183 13.90 32.94 3.59
CA GLN A 183 15.19 32.66 2.94
C GLN A 183 15.78 33.93 2.32
N GLU A 184 16.25 34.86 3.15
CA GLU A 184 17.36 35.70 2.71
C GLU A 184 18.62 34.81 2.60
N GLY A 185 19.12 34.63 1.38
CA GLY A 185 20.52 34.22 1.17
C GLY A 185 20.84 32.77 0.78
N LEU A 186 19.89 31.90 0.46
CA LEU A 186 20.21 30.50 0.06
C LEU A 186 19.89 30.13 -1.40
N TYR A 187 18.97 30.81 -2.09
CA TYR A 187 18.64 30.52 -3.50
C TYR A 187 18.67 31.73 -4.45
N ALA A 188 18.79 32.97 -3.95
CA ALA A 188 18.78 34.17 -4.79
C ALA A 188 20.04 34.33 -5.66
N ASP A 189 21.15 33.68 -5.31
CA ASP A 189 22.44 33.87 -6.00
C ASP A 189 22.63 32.95 -7.21
N HIS A 190 21.81 31.90 -7.36
CA HIS A 190 21.95 30.93 -8.46
C HIS A 190 21.04 31.19 -9.66
N MET A 191 20.12 32.17 -9.61
CA MET A 191 19.31 32.56 -10.77
C MET A 191 19.83 33.79 -11.53
N LYS A 192 21.02 34.31 -11.20
CA LYS A 192 21.69 35.37 -11.98
C LYS A 192 22.76 34.80 -12.90
N ARG A 193 22.31 34.28 -14.05
CA ARG A 193 23.02 34.04 -15.33
C ARG A 193 22.03 33.20 -16.14
N GLU A 194 21.45 33.63 -17.26
CA GLU A 194 21.99 34.39 -18.38
C GLU A 194 20.87 35.25 -19.01
N GLU A 195 21.02 36.57 -18.98
CA GLU A 195 20.52 37.46 -20.03
C GLU A 195 21.77 38.15 -20.58
N GLU A 196 22.31 37.64 -21.69
CA GLU A 196 23.09 38.37 -22.70
C GLU A 196 22.89 37.69 -24.07
#